data_AF-A0A3B9QE29-F1
#
_entry.id   AF-A0A3B9QE29-F1
#
_cell.length_a   1.000
_cell.length_b   1.000
_cell.length_c   1.000
_cell.angle_alpha   90.00
_cell.angle_beta   90.00
_cell.angle_gamma   90.00
#
_symmetry.space_group_name_H-M   'P 1'
#
loop_
_entity.id
_entity.type
_entity.pdbx_description
1 polymer ?
#
loop_
_entity_poly.entity_id
_entity_poly.type
_entity_poly.pdbx_seq_one_letter_code
_entity_poly.pdbx_strand_id
1 'polypeptide(L)'
;PPTIESARNLFENLFFEPRRYDLATVGRYRLNKKFALRRRIVNTTAVFDVVHPETGELLAKAGEHIDRELAHKIGAAGINEIDVATFDGQVVRVVGNGMDEHDEEAWSKHRTLTRDDIIAAVNYFLGLTKGVGTIDDIDHLGNRRVRCVGELLQ
;
A
#
# COMPACT_ATOMS: atom_id res chain seq x y z
N PRO A 1 24.83 25.76 9.33
CA PRO A 1 25.00 25.42 7.89
C PRO A 1 24.31 24.07 7.64
N PRO A 2 23.71 23.84 6.46
CA PRO A 2 23.10 22.54 6.16
C PRO A 2 24.18 21.45 6.07
N THR A 3 24.06 20.41 6.88
CA THR A 3 24.92 19.21 6.83
C THR A 3 24.09 17.98 6.47
N ILE A 4 24.70 16.98 5.85
CA ILE A 4 24.02 15.71 5.49
C ILE A 4 23.39 15.07 6.72
N GLU A 5 24.11 15.08 7.85
CA GLU A 5 23.63 14.56 9.13
C GLU A 5 22.39 15.33 9.62
N SER A 6 22.44 16.66 9.61
CA SER A 6 21.30 17.49 10.02
C SER A 6 20.06 17.26 9.15
N ALA A 7 20.24 17.11 7.83
CA ALA A 7 19.16 16.85 6.89
C ALA A 7 18.55 15.45 7.09
N ARG A 8 19.39 14.44 7.33
CA ARG A 8 18.94 13.08 7.64
C ARG A 8 18.16 13.06 8.95
N ASN A 9 18.70 13.66 10.00
CA ASN A 9 18.04 13.71 11.30
C ASN A 9 16.71 14.47 11.23
N LEU A 10 16.63 15.55 10.44
CA LEU A 10 15.37 16.25 10.21
C LEU A 10 14.33 15.31 9.57
N PHE A 11 14.69 14.60 8.51
CA PHE A 11 13.78 13.70 7.80
C PHE A 11 13.29 12.54 8.70
N GLU A 12 14.21 11.92 9.45
CA GLU A 12 13.85 10.83 10.37
C GLU A 12 12.88 11.31 11.46
N ASN A 13 13.14 12.50 12.04
CA ASN A 13 12.27 13.09 13.05
C ASN A 13 10.90 13.53 12.51
N LEU A 14 10.78 13.85 11.22
CA LEU A 14 9.52 14.30 10.63
C LEU A 14 8.53 13.16 10.41
N PHE A 15 9.00 11.99 9.95
CA PHE A 15 8.10 10.93 9.46
C PHE A 15 8.16 9.63 10.26
N PHE A 16 9.29 9.36 10.93
CA PHE A 16 9.56 8.04 11.52
C PHE A 16 9.62 8.05 13.05
N GLU A 17 9.61 9.23 13.68
CA GLU A 17 9.62 9.38 15.13
C GLU A 17 8.19 9.34 15.72
N PRO A 18 7.84 8.33 16.54
CA PRO A 18 6.47 8.16 17.07
C PRO A 18 5.98 9.31 17.95
N ARG A 19 6.90 10.07 18.55
CA ARG A 19 6.55 11.27 19.33
C ARG A 19 6.15 12.47 18.47
N ARG A 20 6.50 12.46 17.18
CA ARG A 20 6.31 13.59 16.26
C ARG A 20 5.32 13.30 15.14
N TYR A 21 5.12 12.02 14.80
CA TYR A 21 4.24 11.59 13.74
C TYR A 21 3.36 10.42 14.18
N ASP A 22 2.05 10.55 13.99
CA ASP A 22 1.07 9.54 14.38
C ASP A 22 -0.10 9.52 13.38
N LEU A 23 -0.22 8.44 12.61
CA LEU A 23 -1.34 8.18 11.71
C LEU A 23 -2.64 7.85 12.47
N ALA A 24 -2.55 7.51 13.74
CA ALA A 24 -3.55 6.76 14.48
C ALA A 24 -3.93 5.43 13.80
N THR A 25 -4.70 4.60 14.51
CA THR A 25 -5.19 3.32 13.98
C THR A 25 -5.96 3.51 12.67
N VAL A 26 -6.83 4.53 12.61
CA VAL A 26 -7.66 4.79 11.43
C VAL A 26 -6.84 5.26 10.23
N GLY A 27 -5.82 6.10 10.43
CA GLY A 27 -4.96 6.55 9.33
C GLY A 27 -4.12 5.41 8.78
N ARG A 28 -3.55 4.56 9.66
CA ARG A 28 -2.80 3.37 9.24
C ARG A 28 -3.69 2.38 8.48
N TYR A 29 -4.90 2.12 8.97
CA TYR A 29 -5.90 1.30 8.28
C TYR A 29 -6.18 1.82 6.86
N ARG A 30 -6.47 3.12 6.72
CA ARG A 30 -6.78 3.73 5.41
C ARG A 30 -5.60 3.65 4.45
N LEU A 31 -4.37 3.88 4.95
CA LEU A 31 -3.15 3.81 4.16
C LEU A 31 -2.91 2.39 3.66
N ASN A 32 -2.95 1.39 4.54
CA ASN A 32 -2.80 -0.03 4.17
C ASN A 32 -3.86 -0.42 3.13
N LYS A 33 -5.11 -0.02 3.35
CA LYS A 33 -6.20 -0.28 2.39
C LYS A 33 -5.95 0.35 1.02
N LYS A 34 -5.33 1.52 0.96
CA LYS A 34 -5.08 2.23 -0.30
C LYS A 34 -3.90 1.63 -1.06
N PHE A 35 -2.84 1.25 -0.35
CA PHE A 35 -1.59 0.78 -0.96
C PHE A 35 -1.43 -0.74 -1.00
N ALA A 36 -2.35 -1.51 -0.42
CA ALA A 36 -2.35 -2.97 -0.50
C ALA A 36 -2.26 -3.46 -1.95
N LEU A 37 -1.28 -4.33 -2.20
CA LEU A 37 -0.99 -4.85 -3.53
C LEU A 37 -2.22 -5.48 -4.18
N ARG A 38 -2.89 -6.40 -3.45
CA ARG A 38 -4.05 -7.15 -3.95
C ARG A 38 -5.15 -6.28 -4.51
N ARG A 39 -5.39 -5.09 -3.96
CA ARG A 39 -6.49 -4.21 -4.42
C ARG A 39 -6.18 -3.52 -5.74
N ARG A 40 -4.89 -3.39 -6.05
CA ARG A 40 -4.38 -2.63 -7.19
C ARG A 40 -4.16 -3.51 -8.42
N ILE A 41 -3.92 -4.80 -8.22
CA ILE A 41 -3.65 -5.76 -9.30
C ILE A 41 -4.91 -6.44 -9.83
N VAL A 42 -6.08 -6.23 -9.21
CA VAL A 42 -7.35 -6.77 -9.72
C VAL A 42 -7.63 -6.21 -11.12
N ASN A 43 -8.11 -7.06 -12.04
CA ASN A 43 -8.40 -6.71 -13.43
C ASN A 43 -7.16 -6.33 -14.25
N THR A 44 -5.99 -6.86 -13.88
CA THR A 44 -4.76 -6.75 -14.66
C THR A 44 -4.26 -8.13 -15.05
N THR A 45 -3.27 -8.21 -15.93
CA THR A 45 -2.69 -9.48 -16.37
C THR A 45 -1.27 -9.62 -15.81
N ALA A 46 -0.93 -10.77 -15.23
CA ALA A 46 0.42 -11.01 -14.75
C ALA A 46 1.42 -11.03 -15.94
N VAL A 47 2.52 -10.29 -15.87
CA VAL A 47 3.52 -10.28 -16.94
C VAL A 47 4.44 -11.50 -16.85
N PHE A 48 4.77 -11.90 -15.63
CA PHE A 48 5.62 -13.05 -15.34
C PHE A 48 4.89 -14.05 -14.45
N ASP A 49 5.45 -15.25 -14.35
CA ASP A 49 4.98 -16.26 -13.41
C ASP A 49 5.12 -15.73 -11.97
N VAL A 50 4.03 -15.80 -11.22
CA VAL A 50 3.98 -15.37 -9.82
C VAL A 50 4.10 -16.62 -8.96
N VAL A 51 5.19 -16.71 -8.19
CA VAL A 51 5.49 -17.87 -7.37
C VAL A 51 5.47 -17.46 -5.90
N HIS A 52 4.88 -18.30 -5.06
CA HIS A 52 4.90 -18.11 -3.62
C HIS A 52 6.34 -18.16 -3.11
N PRO A 53 6.83 -17.15 -2.36
CA PRO A 53 8.24 -17.05 -1.98
C PRO A 53 8.70 -18.20 -1.07
N GLU A 54 7.86 -18.64 -0.14
CA GLU A 54 8.19 -19.72 0.80
C GLU A 54 7.92 -21.14 0.27
N THR A 55 6.74 -21.38 -0.33
CA THR A 55 6.35 -22.74 -0.76
C THR A 55 6.85 -23.11 -2.16
N GLY A 56 7.21 -22.12 -3.00
CA GLY A 56 7.53 -22.34 -4.41
C GLY A 56 6.31 -22.68 -5.28
N GLU A 57 5.10 -22.58 -4.74
CA GLU A 57 3.86 -22.83 -5.48
C GLU A 57 3.63 -21.75 -6.54
N LEU A 58 3.29 -22.15 -7.76
CA LEU A 58 2.90 -21.24 -8.82
C LEU A 58 1.49 -20.70 -8.53
N LEU A 59 1.40 -19.41 -8.19
CA LEU A 59 0.14 -18.73 -7.88
C LEU A 59 -0.56 -18.26 -9.16
N ALA A 60 0.19 -17.70 -10.11
CA ALA A 60 -0.33 -17.23 -11.39
C ALA A 60 0.69 -17.49 -12.51
N LYS A 61 0.22 -17.81 -13.71
CA LYS A 61 1.06 -17.89 -14.91
C LYS A 61 1.22 -16.53 -15.57
N ALA A 62 2.34 -16.34 -16.27
CA ALA A 62 2.50 -15.23 -17.20
C ALA A 62 1.35 -15.20 -18.22
N GLY A 63 0.73 -14.04 -18.39
CA GLY A 63 -0.44 -13.85 -19.25
C GLY A 63 -1.78 -14.18 -18.57
N GLU A 64 -1.79 -14.64 -17.32
CA GLU A 64 -3.02 -14.95 -16.60
C GLU A 64 -3.70 -13.66 -16.08
N HIS A 65 -5.02 -13.60 -16.22
CA HIS A 65 -5.81 -12.50 -15.70
C HIS A 65 -5.96 -12.62 -14.18
N ILE A 66 -5.61 -11.55 -13.47
CA ILE A 66 -5.70 -11.46 -12.02
C ILE A 66 -7.11 -11.06 -11.63
N ASP A 67 -7.91 -12.05 -11.23
CA ASP A 67 -9.19 -11.82 -10.56
C ASP A 67 -9.03 -11.47 -9.07
N ARG A 68 -10.16 -11.29 -8.38
CA ARG A 68 -10.16 -10.93 -6.96
C ARG A 68 -9.63 -12.06 -6.06
N GLU A 69 -9.88 -13.31 -6.39
CA GLU A 69 -9.44 -14.46 -5.59
C GLU A 69 -7.94 -14.69 -5.75
N LEU A 70 -7.43 -14.62 -6.97
CA LEU A 70 -6.02 -14.72 -7.28
C LEU A 70 -5.24 -13.55 -6.66
N ALA A 71 -5.76 -12.32 -6.75
CA ALA A 71 -5.16 -11.18 -6.07
C ALA A 71 -5.09 -11.37 -4.55
N HIS A 72 -6.13 -11.98 -3.95
CA HIS A 72 -6.12 -12.32 -2.53
C HIS A 72 -5.04 -13.35 -2.20
N LYS A 73 -4.91 -14.42 -2.99
CA LYS A 73 -3.85 -15.43 -2.82
C LYS A 73 -2.45 -14.83 -2.92
N ILE A 74 -2.21 -13.98 -3.93
CA ILE A 74 -0.94 -13.27 -4.12
C ILE A 74 -0.62 -12.39 -2.90
N GLY A 75 -1.59 -11.62 -2.42
CA GLY A 75 -1.41 -10.77 -1.23
C GLY A 75 -1.16 -11.57 0.03
N ALA A 76 -1.88 -12.67 0.24
CA ALA A 76 -1.72 -13.56 1.39
C ALA A 76 -0.39 -14.31 1.39
N ALA A 77 0.21 -14.53 0.22
CA ALA A 77 1.54 -15.12 0.07
C ALA A 77 2.69 -14.17 0.48
N GLY A 78 2.38 -12.94 0.93
CA GLY A 78 3.39 -11.96 1.34
C GLY A 78 4.12 -11.29 0.16
N ILE A 79 3.63 -11.47 -1.07
CA ILE A 79 4.19 -10.82 -2.25
C ILE A 79 3.86 -9.33 -2.19
N ASN A 80 4.89 -8.49 -2.19
CA ASN A 80 4.72 -7.04 -2.10
C ASN A 80 4.92 -6.31 -3.45
N GLU A 81 5.48 -6.97 -4.45
CA GLU A 81 5.67 -6.39 -5.77
C GLU A 81 5.37 -7.39 -6.89
N ILE A 82 4.82 -6.88 -8.00
CA ILE A 82 4.47 -7.67 -9.18
C ILE A 82 4.41 -6.76 -10.42
N ASP A 83 4.87 -7.28 -11.54
CA ASP A 83 4.72 -6.63 -12.85
C ASP A 83 3.42 -7.09 -13.51
N VAL A 84 2.55 -6.13 -13.80
CA VAL A 84 1.24 -6.39 -14.42
C VAL A 84 1.07 -5.59 -15.71
N ALA A 85 0.31 -6.14 -16.65
CA ALA A 85 -0.16 -5.45 -17.82
C ALA A 85 -1.59 -4.95 -17.58
N THR A 86 -1.81 -3.66 -17.83
CA THR A 86 -3.14 -3.05 -17.81
C THR A 86 -3.95 -3.49 -19.03
N PHE A 87 -5.26 -3.23 -19.04
CA PHE A 87 -6.10 -3.47 -20.22
C PHE A 87 -5.56 -2.82 -21.50
N ASP A 88 -4.95 -1.63 -21.38
CA ASP A 88 -4.34 -0.90 -22.51
C ASP A 88 -2.96 -1.42 -22.92
N GLY A 89 -2.52 -2.56 -22.37
CA GLY A 89 -1.24 -3.20 -22.67
C GLY A 89 -0.01 -2.54 -22.03
N GLN A 90 -0.18 -1.51 -21.20
CA GLN A 90 0.93 -0.90 -20.46
C GLN A 90 1.43 -1.82 -19.35
N VAL A 91 2.75 -2.06 -19.33
CA VAL A 91 3.40 -2.79 -18.25
C VAL A 91 3.73 -1.85 -17.10
N VAL A 92 3.27 -2.22 -15.91
CA VAL A 92 3.41 -1.45 -14.68
C VAL A 92 3.89 -2.35 -13.56
N ARG A 93 4.99 -1.96 -12.91
CA ARG A 93 5.37 -2.54 -11.62
C ARG A 93 4.47 -1.97 -10.53
N VAL A 94 3.75 -2.83 -9.83
CA VAL A 94 2.91 -2.47 -8.69
C VAL A 94 3.65 -2.88 -7.43
N VAL A 95 3.84 -1.93 -6.52
CA VAL A 95 4.53 -2.14 -5.24
C VAL A 95 3.61 -1.73 -4.10
N GLY A 96 3.31 -2.67 -3.21
CA GLY A 96 2.57 -2.43 -1.99
C GLY A 96 3.44 -1.93 -0.84
N ASN A 97 2.83 -1.69 0.32
CA ASN A 97 3.53 -1.19 1.50
C ASN A 97 3.97 -2.29 2.49
N GLY A 98 3.94 -3.56 2.07
CA GLY A 98 4.44 -4.70 2.85
C GLY A 98 3.59 -5.07 4.07
N MET A 99 2.38 -4.52 4.19
CA MET A 99 1.50 -4.73 5.34
C MET A 99 0.25 -5.49 4.92
N ASP A 100 -0.07 -6.58 5.62
CA ASP A 100 -1.37 -7.22 5.44
C ASP A 100 -2.45 -6.40 6.14
N GLU A 101 -3.44 -5.91 5.38
CA GLU A 101 -4.57 -5.17 5.96
C GLU A 101 -5.47 -6.04 6.88
N HIS A 102 -5.31 -7.38 6.88
CA HIS A 102 -6.03 -8.29 7.77
C HIS A 102 -5.38 -8.52 9.14
N ASP A 103 -4.09 -8.21 9.30
CA ASP A 103 -3.38 -8.37 10.58
C ASP A 103 -3.38 -7.06 11.37
N GLU A 104 -4.56 -6.70 11.91
CA GLU A 104 -4.75 -5.48 12.69
C GLU A 104 -3.81 -5.37 13.89
N GLU A 105 -3.51 -6.49 14.55
CA GLU A 105 -2.62 -6.48 15.70
C GLU A 105 -1.18 -6.12 15.29
N ALA A 106 -0.69 -6.64 14.17
CA ALA A 106 0.63 -6.30 13.67
C ALA A 106 0.71 -4.84 13.21
N TRP A 107 -0.20 -4.39 12.33
CA TRP A 107 -0.04 -3.06 11.73
C TRP A 107 -0.45 -1.92 12.68
N SER A 108 -1.33 -2.14 13.66
CA SER A 108 -1.74 -1.11 14.62
C SER A 108 -0.61 -0.66 15.55
N LYS A 109 0.43 -1.50 15.72
CA LYS A 109 1.67 -1.17 16.44
C LYS A 109 2.52 -0.17 15.65
N HIS A 110 2.36 -0.08 14.33
CA HIS A 110 3.11 0.80 13.43
C HIS A 110 2.30 2.05 13.07
N ARG A 111 2.33 3.06 13.95
CA ARG A 111 1.56 4.31 13.80
C ARG A 111 2.33 5.44 13.10
N THR A 112 3.62 5.26 12.83
CA THR A 112 4.40 6.18 11.99
C THR A 112 4.31 5.77 10.51
N LEU A 113 4.79 6.61 9.60
CA LEU A 113 5.03 6.17 8.22
C LEU A 113 6.19 5.17 8.20
N THR A 114 6.19 4.26 7.24
CA THR A 114 7.35 3.44 6.89
C THR A 114 7.94 3.91 5.57
N ARG A 115 9.17 3.46 5.27
CA ARG A 115 9.79 3.73 3.98
C ARG A 115 9.00 3.06 2.84
N ASP A 116 8.44 1.89 3.10
CA ASP A 116 7.60 1.16 2.16
C ASP A 116 6.29 1.90 1.87
N ASP A 117 5.70 2.58 2.86
CA ASP A 117 4.53 3.44 2.63
C ASP A 117 4.84 4.55 1.62
N ILE A 118 6.02 5.18 1.72
CA ILE A 118 6.45 6.25 0.81
C ILE A 118 6.68 5.70 -0.60
N ILE A 119 7.38 4.57 -0.72
CA ILE A 119 7.61 3.91 -2.01
C ILE A 119 6.27 3.53 -2.66
N ALA A 120 5.38 2.91 -1.90
CA ALA A 120 4.07 2.50 -2.38
C ALA A 120 3.21 3.71 -2.79
N ALA A 121 3.28 4.83 -2.07
CA ALA A 121 2.58 6.06 -2.42
C ALA A 121 3.05 6.66 -3.76
N VAL A 122 4.37 6.76 -3.97
CA VAL A 122 4.93 7.24 -5.25
C VAL A 122 4.59 6.28 -6.38
N ASN A 123 4.71 4.97 -6.15
CA ASN A 123 4.33 3.95 -7.11
C ASN A 123 2.84 4.00 -7.46
N TYR A 124 1.97 4.24 -6.47
CA TYR A 124 0.53 4.42 -6.65
C TYR A 124 0.25 5.63 -7.54
N PHE A 125 0.85 6.78 -7.24
CA PHE A 125 0.67 8.01 -8.00
C PHE A 125 1.05 7.82 -9.47
N LEU A 126 2.19 7.19 -9.75
CA LEU A 126 2.61 6.88 -11.11
C LEU A 126 1.68 5.85 -11.78
N GLY A 127 1.19 4.86 -11.01
CA GLY A 127 0.26 3.84 -11.48
C GLY A 127 -1.09 4.42 -11.94
N LEU A 128 -1.60 5.47 -11.28
CA LEU A 128 -2.86 6.11 -11.65
C LEU A 128 -2.86 6.60 -13.11
N THR A 129 -1.76 7.18 -13.57
CA THR A 129 -1.62 7.65 -14.96
C THR A 129 -1.63 6.52 -15.99
N LYS A 130 -1.38 5.30 -15.53
CA LYS A 130 -1.31 4.08 -16.34
C LYS A 130 -2.55 3.19 -16.16
N GLY A 131 -3.60 3.68 -15.50
CA GLY A 131 -4.83 2.91 -15.25
C GLY A 131 -4.74 1.88 -14.13
N VAL A 132 -3.69 1.91 -13.29
CA VAL A 132 -3.56 1.05 -12.11
C VAL A 132 -3.88 1.85 -10.84
N GLY A 133 -5.03 1.58 -10.25
CA GLY A 133 -5.53 2.24 -9.03
C GLY A 133 -6.82 3.02 -9.26
N THR A 134 -7.25 3.76 -8.25
CA THR A 134 -8.52 4.50 -8.25
C THR A 134 -8.34 5.88 -7.63
N ILE A 135 -8.97 6.89 -8.22
CA ILE A 135 -9.01 8.23 -7.65
C ILE A 135 -10.05 8.25 -6.53
N ASP A 136 -9.72 8.89 -5.41
CA ASP A 136 -10.64 9.02 -4.28
C ASP A 136 -11.65 10.14 -4.50
N ASP A 137 -12.90 9.90 -4.13
CA ASP A 137 -13.93 10.92 -4.03
C ASP A 137 -13.89 11.58 -2.65
N ILE A 138 -13.68 12.90 -2.62
CA ILE A 138 -13.57 13.70 -1.39
C ILE A 138 -14.90 13.79 -0.62
N ASP A 139 -16.03 13.66 -1.32
CA ASP A 139 -17.36 13.77 -0.72
C ASP A 139 -17.90 12.41 -0.26
N HIS A 140 -17.24 11.32 -0.64
CA HIS A 140 -17.61 9.99 -0.18
C HIS A 140 -17.56 9.91 1.36
N LEU A 141 -18.68 9.57 2.00
CA LEU A 141 -18.80 9.56 3.47
C LEU A 141 -17.77 8.63 4.15
N GLY A 142 -17.34 7.56 3.49
CA GLY A 142 -16.26 6.70 3.99
C GLY A 142 -14.90 7.41 4.14
N ASN A 143 -14.69 8.53 3.45
CA ASN A 143 -13.51 9.40 3.58
C ASN A 143 -13.71 10.51 4.61
N ARG A 144 -14.96 10.80 5.00
CA ARG A 144 -15.29 11.70 6.09
C ARG A 144 -15.34 10.94 7.42
N ARG A 145 -15.05 11.62 8.54
CA ARG A 145 -15.17 11.06 9.90
C ARG A 145 -15.77 12.13 10.80
N VAL A 146 -16.74 11.72 11.61
CA VAL A 146 -17.27 12.53 12.71
C VAL A 146 -16.46 12.21 13.95
N ARG A 147 -16.05 13.24 14.70
CA ARG A 147 -15.41 13.07 16.01
C ARG A 147 -16.44 13.32 17.10
N CYS A 148 -16.59 12.35 18.01
CA CYS A 148 -17.46 12.50 19.17
C CYS A 148 -16.78 13.34 20.25
N VAL A 149 -17.56 13.84 21.22
CA VAL A 149 -17.06 14.68 22.32
C VAL A 149 -15.89 14.02 23.06
N GLY A 150 -15.94 12.71 23.29
CA GLY A 150 -14.85 11.97 23.93
C GLY A 150 -13.52 11.99 23.17
N GLU A 151 -13.55 12.09 21.84
CA GLU A 151 -12.34 12.22 21.01
C GLU A 151 -11.80 13.65 20.95
N LEU A 152 -12.62 14.65 21.31
CA LEU A 152 -12.24 16.07 21.32
C LEU A 152 -11.64 16.50 22.67
N LEU A 153 -11.96 15.78 23.74
CA LEU A 153 -11.48 16.06 25.09
C LEU A 153 -10.12 15.41 25.40
N GLN A 154 -9.59 14.61 24.48
CA GLN A 154 -8.37 13.82 24.65
C GLN A 154 -7.13 14.53 24.13
#